data_AF-A0A7S1V5J4-F1
#
_entry.id   AF-A0A7S1V5J4-F1
#
_cell.length_a   1.000
_cell.length_b   1.000
_cell.length_c   1.000
_cell.angle_alpha   90.00
_cell.angle_beta   90.00
_cell.angle_gamma   90.00
#
_symmetry.space_group_name_H-M   'P 1'
#
loop_
_entity.id
_entity.type
_entity.pdbx_description
1 polymer ?
#
loop_
_entity_poly.entity_id
_entity_poly.type
_entity_poly.pdbx_seq_one_letter_code
_entity_poly.pdbx_strand_id
1 'polypeptide(L)'
;FQPAAGVFSATSSGGGLDEGTIAMTYPLQDMVAYARRYSGLKDCAVELFLRDGTSVLLALEKQREREKIVRALPTGLRCHSDRSFVVEAAKQWHSKQLSNYEYLLALNSAAGQ
;
A
#
# COMPACT_ATOMS: atom_id res chain seq x y z
N PHE A 1 -19.67 1.91 26.74
CA PHE A 1 -19.37 2.21 25.33
C PHE A 1 -18.86 0.92 24.70
N GLN A 2 -19.66 0.29 23.87
CA GLN A 2 -19.37 -1.00 23.23
C GLN A 2 -18.88 -0.69 21.81
N PRO A 3 -17.69 -1.13 21.36
CA PRO A 3 -17.37 -1.05 19.95
C PRO A 3 -18.15 -2.16 19.22
N ALA A 4 -18.83 -1.77 18.14
CA ALA A 4 -19.54 -2.70 17.28
C ALA A 4 -18.54 -3.69 16.66
N ALA A 5 -18.71 -4.96 17.00
CA ALA A 5 -18.04 -6.06 16.32
C ALA A 5 -18.66 -6.20 14.92
N GLY A 6 -17.97 -5.65 13.92
CA GLY A 6 -18.31 -5.80 12.51
C GLY A 6 -17.22 -6.55 11.78
N VAL A 7 -17.13 -7.87 11.99
CA VAL A 7 -16.43 -8.77 11.06
C VAL A 7 -17.50 -9.35 10.14
N PHE A 8 -17.53 -8.91 8.88
CA PHE A 8 -18.31 -9.56 7.85
C PHE A 8 -17.35 -10.29 6.89
N SER A 9 -17.02 -11.54 7.21
CA SER A 9 -16.52 -12.48 6.22
C SER A 9 -17.72 -13.11 5.53
N ALA A 10 -17.96 -12.76 4.26
CA ALA A 10 -18.93 -13.47 3.43
C ALA A 10 -18.29 -14.78 2.94
N THR A 11 -18.74 -15.92 3.48
CA THR A 11 -18.49 -17.24 2.89
C THR A 11 -19.43 -17.46 1.72
N SER A 12 -18.87 -17.77 0.56
CA SER A 12 -19.62 -18.05 -0.67
C SER A 12 -20.31 -19.41 -0.63
N SER A 13 -21.59 -19.46 -1.03
CA SER A 13 -22.18 -20.67 -1.58
C SER A 13 -23.35 -20.35 -2.52
N GLY A 14 -23.12 -20.52 -3.83
CA GLY A 14 -24.12 -20.99 -4.79
C GLY A 14 -25.00 -19.95 -5.50
N GLY A 15 -24.70 -19.73 -6.79
CA GLY A 15 -25.72 -19.55 -7.84
C GLY A 15 -26.15 -18.12 -8.20
N GLY A 16 -25.57 -17.58 -9.29
CA GLY A 16 -26.25 -16.74 -10.30
C GLY A 16 -26.74 -15.33 -9.90
N LEU A 17 -26.10 -14.32 -10.50
CA LEU A 17 -26.57 -12.92 -10.67
C LEU A 17 -26.57 -12.04 -9.41
N ASP A 18 -25.40 -11.90 -8.79
CA ASP A 18 -24.96 -10.67 -8.13
C ASP A 18 -23.43 -10.81 -8.00
N GLU A 19 -22.64 -10.02 -8.73
CA GLU A 19 -21.20 -9.91 -8.44
C GLU A 19 -21.06 -9.13 -7.13
N GLY A 20 -21.41 -9.80 -6.03
CA GLY A 20 -21.35 -9.28 -4.69
C GLY A 20 -19.95 -8.75 -4.42
N THR A 21 -19.88 -7.48 -4.03
CA THR A 21 -18.61 -6.86 -3.66
C THR A 21 -17.97 -7.67 -2.54
N ILE A 22 -16.83 -8.30 -2.83
CA ILE A 22 -16.09 -9.06 -1.83
C ILE A 22 -15.35 -8.06 -0.94
N ALA A 23 -15.73 -7.99 0.33
CA ALA A 23 -15.00 -7.21 1.32
C ALA A 23 -13.73 -7.97 1.73
N MET A 24 -12.57 -7.42 1.37
CA MET A 24 -11.28 -7.94 1.81
C MET A 24 -10.86 -7.25 3.11
N THR A 25 -10.34 -8.01 4.06
CA THR A 25 -9.87 -7.49 5.36
C THR A 25 -8.38 -7.72 5.49
N TYR A 26 -7.64 -6.65 5.86
CA TYR A 26 -6.20 -6.69 6.06
C TYR A 26 -5.87 -6.12 7.44
N PRO A 27 -5.24 -6.90 8.35
CA PRO A 27 -4.83 -6.40 9.66
C PRO A 27 -3.78 -5.29 9.53
N LEU A 28 -3.96 -4.18 10.26
CA LEU A 28 -3.00 -3.07 10.24
C LEU A 28 -1.59 -3.48 10.70
N GLN A 29 -1.48 -4.46 11.58
CA GLN A 29 -0.22 -5.01 12.09
C GLN A 29 0.61 -5.75 11.03
N ASP A 30 -0.04 -6.18 9.94
CA ASP A 30 0.61 -6.85 8.83
C ASP A 30 1.15 -5.86 7.80
N MET A 31 0.77 -4.58 7.89
CA MET A 31 1.32 -3.53 7.05
C MET A 31 2.76 -3.23 7.44
N VAL A 32 3.65 -3.24 6.45
CA VAL A 32 5.09 -2.98 6.65
C VAL A 32 5.55 -1.70 5.97
N ALA A 33 4.86 -1.27 4.92
CA ALA A 33 5.15 -0.06 4.18
C ALA A 33 3.92 0.41 3.40
N TYR A 34 4.01 1.61 2.83
CA TYR A 34 3.05 2.12 1.86
C TYR A 34 3.73 2.95 0.78
N ALA A 35 3.03 3.24 -0.30
CA ALA A 35 3.46 4.17 -1.34
C ALA A 35 2.28 5.00 -1.83
N ARG A 36 2.53 6.28 -2.15
CA ARG A 36 1.58 7.09 -2.93
C ARG A 36 1.72 6.67 -4.39
N ARG A 37 0.60 6.43 -5.06
CA ARG A 37 0.56 5.91 -6.44
C ARG A 37 -0.38 6.74 -7.31
N TYR A 38 -0.14 6.66 -8.61
CA TYR A 38 -1.08 7.15 -9.62
C TYR A 38 -2.11 6.07 -9.95
N SER A 39 -3.36 6.49 -10.18
CA SER A 39 -4.38 5.65 -10.80
C SER A 39 -5.07 6.44 -11.90
N GLY A 40 -5.11 5.90 -13.12
CA GLY A 40 -5.67 6.60 -14.28
C GLY A 40 -5.02 7.98 -14.51
N LEU A 41 -3.69 8.09 -14.34
CA LEU A 41 -2.91 9.33 -14.43
C LEU A 41 -3.23 10.40 -13.36
N LYS A 42 -3.99 10.04 -12.32
CA LYS A 42 -4.28 10.93 -11.18
C LYS A 42 -3.45 10.52 -9.97
N ASP A 43 -2.84 11.49 -9.29
CA ASP A 43 -2.16 11.29 -8.00
C ASP A 43 -3.21 11.12 -6.89
N CYS A 44 -3.86 9.96 -6.84
CA CYS A 44 -4.99 9.69 -5.94
C CYS A 44 -4.96 8.32 -5.27
N ALA A 45 -4.03 7.43 -5.61
CA ALA A 45 -4.02 6.07 -5.06
C ALA A 45 -2.99 5.90 -3.95
N VAL A 46 -3.20 4.89 -3.11
CA VAL A 46 -2.21 4.42 -2.14
C VAL A 46 -2.06 2.91 -2.27
N GLU A 47 -0.83 2.45 -2.30
CA GLU A 47 -0.51 1.02 -2.22
C GLU A 47 -0.02 0.68 -0.82
N LEU A 48 -0.55 -0.39 -0.26
CA LEU A 48 -0.22 -0.90 1.08
C LEU A 48 0.53 -2.22 0.91
N PHE A 49 1.72 -2.33 1.49
CA PHE A 49 2.55 -3.53 1.43
C PHE A 49 2.40 -4.33 2.71
N LEU A 50 2.17 -5.63 2.57
CA LEU A 50 1.94 -6.56 3.66
C LEU A 50 3.17 -7.43 3.91
N ARG A 51 3.27 -7.96 5.13
CA ARG A 51 4.41 -8.77 5.59
C ARG A 51 4.57 -10.08 4.79
N ASP A 52 3.49 -10.61 4.23
CA ASP A 52 3.49 -11.80 3.39
C ASP A 52 4.01 -11.54 1.96
N GLY A 53 4.40 -10.30 1.66
CA GLY A 53 4.90 -9.89 0.35
C GLY A 53 3.82 -9.47 -0.63
N THR A 54 2.53 -9.58 -0.27
CA THR A 54 1.43 -9.07 -1.09
C THR A 54 1.26 -7.56 -0.92
N SER A 55 0.56 -6.94 -1.87
CA SER A 55 0.17 -5.53 -1.78
C SER A 55 -1.28 -5.31 -2.19
N VAL A 56 -1.85 -4.21 -1.68
CA VAL A 56 -3.22 -3.79 -1.98
C VAL A 56 -3.18 -2.35 -2.48
N LEU A 57 -3.65 -2.14 -3.71
CA LEU A 57 -3.80 -0.82 -4.30
C LEU A 57 -5.20 -0.27 -4.06
N LEU A 58 -5.30 0.80 -3.29
CA LEU A 58 -6.54 1.55 -3.09
C LEU A 58 -6.58 2.72 -4.08
N ALA A 59 -7.28 2.54 -5.20
CA ALA A 59 -7.57 3.60 -6.16
C ALA A 59 -8.74 4.45 -5.66
N LEU A 60 -8.48 5.74 -5.44
CA LEU A 60 -9.48 6.70 -4.96
C LEU A 60 -9.77 7.75 -6.03
N GLU A 61 -10.71 8.64 -5.79
CA GLU A 61 -11.06 9.68 -6.75
C GLU A 61 -10.19 10.93 -6.59
N LYS A 62 -9.78 11.25 -5.36
CA LYS A 62 -9.11 12.51 -5.04
C LYS A 62 -7.86 12.31 -4.18
N GLN A 63 -6.85 13.13 -4.47
CA GLN A 63 -5.62 13.24 -3.67
C GLN A 63 -5.91 13.44 -2.17
N ARG A 64 -6.92 14.26 -1.83
CA ARG A 64 -7.31 14.51 -0.44
C ARG A 64 -7.84 13.27 0.28
N GLU A 65 -8.48 12.33 -0.43
CA GLU A 65 -8.98 11.09 0.16
C GLU A 65 -7.82 10.16 0.49
N ARG A 66 -6.85 10.04 -0.42
CA ARG A 66 -5.60 9.33 -0.17
C ARG A 66 -4.89 9.86 1.07
N GLU A 67 -4.75 11.18 1.19
CA GLU A 67 -4.09 11.78 2.35
C GLU A 67 -4.84 11.52 3.67
N LYS A 68 -6.17 11.34 3.66
CA LYS A 68 -6.91 10.91 4.85
C LYS A 68 -6.51 9.49 5.25
N ILE A 69 -6.38 8.57 4.29
CA ILE A 69 -5.94 7.19 4.56
C ILE A 69 -4.50 7.19 5.10
N VAL A 70 -3.59 7.89 4.44
CA VAL A 70 -2.17 7.96 4.86
C VAL A 70 -2.05 8.49 6.30
N ARG A 71 -2.85 9.48 6.70
CA ARG A 71 -2.87 10.00 8.08
C ARG A 71 -3.45 9.03 9.11
N ALA A 72 -4.26 8.07 8.68
CA ALA A 72 -4.85 7.05 9.53
C ALA A 72 -3.96 5.80 9.67
N LEU A 73 -2.88 5.69 8.88
CA LEU A 73 -1.94 4.58 8.96
C LEU A 73 -1.14 4.62 10.28
N PRO A 74 -0.70 3.45 10.79
CA PRO A 74 0.20 3.37 11.92
C PRO A 74 1.45 4.26 11.74
N THR A 75 1.84 4.94 12.82
CA THR A 75 3.07 5.75 12.83
C THR A 75 4.30 4.86 12.66
N GLY A 76 5.29 5.31 11.88
CA GLY A 76 6.55 4.59 11.69
C GLY A 76 6.58 3.66 10.48
N LEU A 77 5.48 3.51 9.75
CA LEU A 77 5.49 2.81 8.46
C LEU A 77 6.36 3.57 7.43
N ARG A 78 7.16 2.81 6.69
CA ARG A 78 8.03 3.37 5.65
C ARG A 78 7.19 3.75 4.43
N CYS A 79 7.41 4.96 3.91
CA CYS A 79 6.82 5.41 2.65
C CYS A 79 7.84 5.21 1.52
N HIS A 80 7.56 4.32 0.57
CA HIS A 80 8.48 4.04 -0.55
C HIS A 80 8.54 5.20 -1.55
N SER A 81 7.48 6.00 -1.65
CA SER A 81 7.43 7.20 -2.49
C SER A 81 8.08 8.44 -1.86
N ASP A 82 8.56 8.37 -0.62
CA ASP A 82 9.20 9.51 0.04
C ASP A 82 10.65 9.69 -0.42
N ARG A 83 11.09 10.94 -0.47
CA ARG A 83 12.49 11.29 -0.80
C ARG A 83 13.51 10.57 0.10
N SER A 84 13.18 10.39 1.38
CA SER A 84 14.05 9.71 2.35
C SER A 84 14.33 8.26 1.94
N PHE A 85 13.36 7.57 1.35
CA PHE A 85 13.53 6.22 0.83
C PHE A 85 14.57 6.18 -0.29
N VAL A 86 14.47 7.08 -1.26
CA VAL A 86 15.39 7.17 -2.41
C VAL A 86 16.81 7.51 -1.96
N VAL A 87 16.95 8.47 -1.05
CA VAL A 87 18.26 8.87 -0.50
C VAL A 87 18.92 7.70 0.22
N GLU A 88 18.15 6.92 0.98
CA GLU A 88 18.67 5.76 1.70
C GLU A 88 19.08 4.64 0.72
N ALA A 89 18.26 4.33 -0.28
CA ALA A 89 18.60 3.36 -1.32
C ALA A 89 19.89 3.75 -2.06
N ALA A 90 20.07 5.04 -2.38
CA ALA A 90 21.27 5.54 -3.03
C ALA A 90 22.53 5.37 -2.16
N LYS A 91 22.43 5.62 -0.84
CA LYS A 91 23.55 5.38 0.09
C LYS A 91 23.92 3.90 0.14
N GLN A 92 22.94 3.02 0.27
CA GLN A 92 23.17 1.58 0.35
C GLN A 92 23.80 1.05 -0.94
N TRP A 93 23.31 1.51 -2.10
CA TRP A 93 23.91 1.19 -3.40
C TRP A 93 25.37 1.68 -3.52
N HIS A 94 25.64 2.92 -3.11
CA HIS A 94 27.00 3.46 -3.13
C HIS A 94 27.95 2.65 -2.24
N SER A 95 27.47 2.21 -1.06
CA SER A 95 28.20 1.36 -0.13
C SER A 95 28.25 -0.14 -0.51
N LYS A 96 27.73 -0.52 -1.68
CA LYS A 96 27.65 -1.91 -2.18
C LYS A 96 26.79 -2.86 -1.33
N GLN A 97 25.89 -2.32 -0.50
CA GLN A 97 24.89 -3.11 0.23
C GLN A 97 23.70 -3.48 -0.65
N LEU A 98 23.43 -2.70 -1.69
CA LEU A 98 22.49 -3.04 -2.75
C LEU A 98 23.23 -3.27 -4.06
N SER A 99 22.82 -4.32 -4.77
CA SER A 99 23.18 -4.52 -6.18
C SER A 99 22.53 -3.46 -7.06
N ASN A 100 23.02 -3.34 -8.31
CA ASN A 100 22.40 -2.46 -9.30
C ASN A 100 20.93 -2.83 -9.55
N TYR A 101 20.61 -4.14 -9.55
CA TYR A 101 19.27 -4.64 -9.75
C TYR A 101 18.32 -4.20 -8.62
N GLU A 102 18.72 -4.42 -7.36
CA GLU A 102 17.91 -4.03 -6.19
C GLU A 102 17.74 -2.50 -6.10
N TYR A 103 18.77 -1.74 -6.44
CA TYR A 103 18.68 -0.29 -6.50
C TYR A 103 17.68 0.19 -7.56
N LEU A 104 17.69 -0.40 -8.76
CA LEU A 104 16.72 -0.07 -9.80
C LEU A 104 15.30 -0.46 -9.40
N LEU A 105 15.11 -1.60 -8.72
CA LEU A 105 13.81 -1.97 -8.15
C LEU A 105 13.32 -0.95 -7.12
N ALA A 106 14.21 -0.48 -6.24
CA ALA A 106 13.87 0.56 -5.28
C ALA A 106 13.47 1.87 -5.97
N LEU A 107 14.19 2.30 -7.01
CA LEU A 107 13.83 3.49 -7.78
C LEU A 107 12.49 3.34 -8.50
N ASN A 108 12.23 2.19 -9.12
CA ASN A 108 10.95 1.91 -9.76
C ASN A 108 9.79 1.96 -8.75
N SER A 109 9.97 1.32 -7.59
CA SER A 109 8.97 1.38 -6.51
C SER A 109 8.72 2.80 -6.04
N ALA A 110 9.74 3.64 -5.92
CA ALA A 110 9.59 5.04 -5.53
C ALA A 110 8.92 5.89 -6.63
N ALA A 111 9.15 5.54 -7.90
CA ALA A 111 8.61 6.25 -9.06
C ALA A 111 7.16 5.89 -9.40
N GLY A 112 6.55 4.92 -8.71
CA GLY A 112 5.18 4.53 -9.00
C GLY A 112 5.04 3.31 -9.90
N GLN A 113 6.14 2.61 -10.23
CA GLN A 113 6.14 1.33 -10.96
C GLN A 113 6.26 0.11 -10.06
#